data_AF-A0A411E8C6-F1
#
_entry.id   AF-A0A411E8C6-F1
#
_cell.length_a   1.000
_cell.length_b   1.000
_cell.length_c   1.000
_cell.angle_alpha   90.00
_cell.angle_beta   90.00
_cell.angle_gamma   90.00
#
_symmetry.space_group_name_H-M   'P 1'
#
loop_
_entity.id
_entity.type
_entity.pdbx_description
1 polymer ?
#
loop_
_entity_poly.entity_id
_entity_poly.type
_entity_poly.pdbx_seq_one_letter_code
_entity_poly.pdbx_strand_id
1 'polypeptide(L)'
;MIKFYRKIRQKLLSENKFGKYLAYAIGEIVLVVIGILIALYINNRNQIRLFEERTDILMNEVLLDLENLIKASNYQLDFYSNKQIIFDLILNNKLTYDDYSSNKYPNLSTATTWYNGGLKQRMAYDNLTKEINAIPEKYKPVFKDLSLLYSNKFNENYRDLIENMSNENMKKRADKYEWYSYSGSYSENKEMFDYMLNDYLYKNEVKHYATIVNFHIGYILGDKNRAQKSYKEISTLLNKPIDDDIIDYNLDLFKNLVGEWETEMAPGIIVTVYEDKKRLFYKDNIDSIVGQFHIISNKKLINENRVFFTIVNEQDEIVVKQTGGINWKKVK
;
A
#
# COMPACT_ATOMS: atom_id res chain seq x y z
N MET A 1 -33.83 51.72 -9.80
CA MET A 1 -32.73 52.69 -9.55
C MET A 1 -32.43 53.61 -10.73
N ILE A 2 -32.37 53.13 -11.98
CA ILE A 2 -32.03 53.96 -13.17
C ILE A 2 -32.92 55.21 -13.35
N LYS A 3 -34.24 55.12 -13.09
CA LYS A 3 -35.17 56.26 -13.30
C LYS A 3 -34.95 57.45 -12.35
N PHE A 4 -34.43 57.21 -11.14
CA PHE A 4 -34.21 58.26 -10.13
C PHE A 4 -32.94 59.05 -10.43
N TYR A 5 -31.82 58.35 -10.68
CA TYR A 5 -30.56 58.95 -11.11
C TYR A 5 -30.66 59.64 -12.49
N ARG A 6 -31.55 59.14 -13.37
CA ARG A 6 -31.86 59.80 -14.65
C ARG A 6 -32.50 61.19 -14.47
N LYS A 7 -33.45 61.34 -13.53
CA LYS A 7 -34.10 62.64 -13.24
C LYS A 7 -33.12 63.67 -12.68
N ILE A 8 -32.20 63.24 -11.81
CA ILE A 8 -31.17 64.12 -11.22
C ILE A 8 -30.19 64.60 -12.29
N ARG A 9 -29.75 63.71 -13.19
CA ARG A 9 -28.86 64.04 -14.31
C ARG A 9 -29.49 65.05 -15.28
N GLN A 10 -30.76 64.86 -15.64
CA GLN A 10 -31.50 65.80 -16.49
C GLN A 10 -31.61 67.19 -15.85
N LYS A 11 -31.88 67.25 -14.54
CA LYS A 11 -31.97 68.52 -13.80
C LYS A 11 -30.63 69.26 -13.69
N LEU A 12 -29.52 68.53 -13.50
CA LEU A 12 -28.17 69.11 -13.42
C LEU A 12 -27.66 69.63 -14.78
N LEU A 13 -28.06 68.98 -15.88
CA LEU A 13 -27.79 69.46 -17.24
C LEU A 13 -28.60 70.71 -17.59
N SER A 14 -29.88 70.78 -17.19
CA SER A 14 -30.72 71.97 -17.43
C SER A 14 -30.29 73.21 -16.66
N GLU A 15 -29.51 73.06 -15.59
CA GLU A 15 -29.03 74.16 -14.73
C GLU A 15 -27.59 74.64 -15.10
N ASN A 16 -27.04 74.29 -16.27
CA ASN A 16 -25.64 74.60 -16.68
C ASN A 16 -24.54 74.09 -15.72
N LYS A 17 -24.84 73.10 -14.86
CA LYS A 17 -23.89 72.55 -13.86
C LYS A 17 -23.11 71.35 -14.38
N PHE A 18 -22.41 71.52 -15.51
CA PHE A 18 -21.73 70.43 -16.22
C PHE A 18 -20.72 69.67 -15.33
N GLY A 19 -19.94 70.36 -14.50
CA GLY A 19 -18.98 69.71 -13.59
C GLY A 19 -19.64 68.80 -12.54
N LYS A 20 -20.81 69.19 -12.00
CA LYS A 20 -21.57 68.34 -11.06
C LYS A 20 -22.22 67.16 -11.77
N TYR A 21 -22.66 67.35 -13.01
CA TYR A 21 -23.17 66.26 -13.85
C TYR A 21 -22.09 65.20 -14.10
N LEU A 22 -20.87 65.62 -14.45
CA LEU A 22 -19.75 64.70 -14.71
C LEU A 22 -19.36 63.91 -13.45
N ALA A 23 -19.28 64.57 -12.29
CA ALA A 23 -19.00 63.90 -11.01
C ALA A 23 -20.06 62.85 -10.66
N TYR A 24 -21.36 63.15 -10.88
CA TYR A 24 -22.44 62.21 -10.66
C TYR A 24 -22.42 61.02 -11.63
N ALA A 25 -22.12 61.26 -12.92
CA ALA A 25 -22.01 60.20 -13.92
C ALA A 25 -20.84 59.24 -13.62
N ILE A 26 -19.69 59.79 -13.22
CA ILE A 26 -18.53 59.00 -12.77
C ILE A 26 -18.88 58.20 -11.52
N GLY A 27 -19.55 58.82 -10.54
CA GLY A 27 -20.02 58.13 -9.34
C GLY A 27 -20.94 56.94 -9.64
N GLU A 28 -21.86 57.10 -10.60
CA GLU A 28 -22.75 56.02 -11.05
C GLU A 28 -21.98 54.87 -11.71
N ILE A 29 -20.98 55.17 -12.56
CA ILE A 29 -20.12 54.15 -13.17
C ILE A 29 -19.32 53.40 -12.09
N VAL A 30 -18.71 54.12 -11.14
CA VAL A 30 -17.95 53.51 -10.04
C VAL A 30 -18.84 52.60 -9.19
N LEU A 31 -20.07 53.02 -8.88
CA LEU A 31 -21.06 52.19 -8.17
C LEU A 31 -21.44 50.93 -8.94
N VAL A 32 -21.66 51.02 -10.25
CA VAL A 32 -21.94 49.86 -11.10
C VAL A 32 -20.75 48.91 -11.16
N VAL A 33 -19.53 49.44 -11.33
CA VAL A 33 -18.29 48.64 -11.35
C VAL A 33 -18.10 47.91 -10.03
N ILE A 34 -18.28 48.57 -8.88
CA ILE A 34 -18.22 47.92 -7.56
C ILE A 34 -19.28 46.81 -7.45
N GLY A 35 -20.50 47.06 -7.92
CA GLY A 35 -21.56 46.04 -7.94
C GLY A 35 -21.18 44.80 -8.76
N ILE A 36 -20.59 44.99 -9.95
CA ILE A 36 -20.11 43.90 -10.80
C ILE A 36 -18.96 43.15 -10.12
N LEU A 37 -18.00 43.87 -9.53
CA LEU A 37 -16.86 43.26 -8.84
C LEU A 37 -17.31 42.41 -7.64
N ILE A 38 -18.28 42.89 -6.84
CA ILE A 38 -18.85 42.12 -5.73
C ILE A 38 -19.58 40.88 -6.26
N ALA A 39 -20.38 41.03 -7.32
CA ALA A 39 -21.07 39.89 -7.94
C ALA A 39 -20.10 38.84 -8.46
N LEU A 40 -19.04 39.26 -9.16
CA LEU A 40 -17.97 38.37 -9.63
C LEU A 40 -17.23 37.71 -8.46
N TYR A 41 -16.92 38.47 -7.40
CA TYR A 41 -16.25 37.94 -6.22
C TYR A 41 -17.09 36.85 -5.53
N ILE A 42 -18.38 37.11 -5.30
CA ILE A 42 -19.30 36.13 -4.69
C ILE A 42 -19.42 34.88 -5.58
N ASN A 43 -19.58 35.06 -6.89
CA ASN A 43 -19.67 33.95 -7.84
C ASN A 43 -18.39 33.09 -7.82
N ASN A 44 -17.21 33.73 -7.88
CA ASN A 44 -15.92 33.04 -7.85
C ASN A 44 -15.71 32.29 -6.53
N ARG A 45 -16.08 32.89 -5.38
CA ARG A 45 -16.02 32.22 -4.07
C ARG A 45 -16.95 31.01 -4.00
N ASN A 46 -18.16 31.10 -4.55
CA ASN A 46 -19.09 29.96 -4.61
C ASN A 46 -18.55 28.84 -5.50
N GLN A 47 -17.96 29.17 -6.66
CA GLN A 47 -17.33 28.18 -7.54
C GLN A 47 -16.14 27.47 -6.87
N ILE A 48 -15.27 28.21 -6.17
CA ILE A 48 -14.16 27.63 -5.40
C ILE A 48 -14.69 26.67 -4.33
N ARG A 49 -15.72 27.08 -3.56
CA ARG A 49 -16.33 26.22 -2.54
C ARG A 49 -16.88 24.92 -3.13
N LEU A 50 -17.64 24.99 -4.22
CA LEU A 50 -18.19 23.80 -4.89
C LEU A 50 -17.09 22.87 -5.37
N PHE A 51 -15.97 23.43 -5.83
CA PHE A 51 -14.81 22.66 -6.24
C PHE A 51 -14.09 22.00 -5.06
N GLU A 52 -13.94 22.70 -3.94
CA GLU A 52 -13.39 22.15 -2.70
C GLU A 52 -14.27 21.00 -2.17
N GLU A 53 -15.58 21.18 -2.12
CA GLU A 53 -16.54 20.13 -1.70
C GLU A 53 -16.42 18.89 -2.59
N ARG A 54 -16.33 19.09 -3.92
CA ARG A 54 -16.11 17.99 -4.87
C ARG A 54 -14.78 17.27 -4.65
N THR A 55 -13.70 18.02 -4.40
CA THR A 55 -12.39 17.42 -4.12
C THR A 55 -12.41 16.65 -2.80
N ASP A 56 -13.07 17.16 -1.78
CA ASP A 56 -13.23 16.46 -0.50
C ASP A 56 -13.98 15.13 -0.69
N ILE A 57 -15.01 15.07 -1.55
CA ILE A 57 -15.69 13.81 -1.92
C ILE A 57 -14.72 12.85 -2.61
N LEU A 58 -13.96 13.29 -3.62
CA LEU A 58 -12.99 12.44 -4.32
C LEU A 58 -11.90 11.93 -3.37
N MET A 59 -11.43 12.75 -2.43
CA MET A 59 -10.45 12.34 -1.42
C MET A 59 -11.01 11.27 -0.47
N ASN A 60 -12.32 11.29 -0.19
CA ASN A 60 -12.97 10.21 0.56
C ASN A 60 -12.99 8.90 -0.23
N GLU A 61 -13.24 8.94 -1.53
CA GLU A 61 -13.13 7.75 -2.39
C GLU A 61 -11.68 7.24 -2.43
N VAL A 62 -10.70 8.14 -2.49
CA VAL A 62 -9.28 7.77 -2.42
C VAL A 62 -8.96 7.08 -1.09
N LEU A 63 -9.50 7.53 0.05
CA LEU A 63 -9.29 6.83 1.33
C LEU A 63 -9.75 5.36 1.28
N LEU A 64 -10.89 5.08 0.64
CA LEU A 64 -11.39 3.71 0.46
C LEU A 64 -10.48 2.87 -0.45
N ASP A 65 -10.01 3.45 -1.56
CA ASP A 65 -9.05 2.80 -2.46
C ASP A 65 -7.74 2.46 -1.73
N LEU A 66 -7.24 3.39 -0.90
CA LEU A 66 -6.02 3.19 -0.10
C LEU A 66 -6.21 2.11 0.97
N GLU A 67 -7.33 2.12 1.70
CA GLU A 67 -7.66 1.07 2.67
C GLU A 67 -7.68 -0.31 2.03
N ASN A 68 -8.35 -0.45 0.88
CA ASN A 68 -8.41 -1.69 0.14
C ASN A 68 -7.02 -2.14 -0.33
N LEU A 69 -6.19 -1.22 -0.81
CA LEU A 69 -4.82 -1.50 -1.20
C LEU A 69 -3.98 -2.00 -0.01
N ILE A 70 -4.11 -1.39 1.17
CA ILE A 70 -3.37 -1.79 2.37
C ILE A 70 -3.79 -3.21 2.80
N LYS A 71 -5.10 -3.49 2.83
CA LYS A 71 -5.64 -4.82 3.15
C LYS A 71 -5.18 -5.88 2.14
N ALA A 72 -5.25 -5.58 0.84
CA ALA A 72 -4.78 -6.47 -0.21
C ALA A 72 -3.26 -6.73 -0.10
N SER A 73 -2.48 -5.69 0.19
CA SER A 73 -1.03 -5.81 0.38
C SER A 73 -0.69 -6.70 1.58
N ASN A 74 -1.40 -6.56 2.70
CA ASN A 74 -1.24 -7.44 3.86
C ASN A 74 -1.53 -8.90 3.51
N TYR A 75 -2.62 -9.16 2.80
CA TYR A 75 -2.95 -10.51 2.35
C TYR A 75 -1.88 -11.09 1.41
N GLN A 76 -1.37 -10.30 0.46
CA GLN A 76 -0.29 -10.72 -0.43
C GLN A 76 1.02 -11.01 0.32
N LEU A 77 1.39 -10.15 1.28
CA LEU A 77 2.59 -10.36 2.08
C LEU A 77 2.48 -11.61 2.97
N ASP A 78 1.30 -11.89 3.54
CA ASP A 78 1.07 -13.11 4.33
C ASP A 78 1.18 -14.37 3.45
N PHE A 79 0.59 -14.31 2.25
CA PHE A 79 0.70 -15.36 1.24
C PHE A 79 2.16 -15.62 0.87
N TYR A 80 2.94 -14.57 0.56
CA TYR A 80 4.35 -14.73 0.20
C TYR A 80 5.22 -15.14 1.38
N SER A 81 4.87 -14.76 2.61
CA SER A 81 5.54 -15.27 3.82
C SER A 81 5.45 -16.81 3.88
N ASN A 82 4.27 -17.38 3.62
CA ASN A 82 4.11 -18.84 3.58
C ASN A 82 4.89 -19.47 2.41
N LYS A 83 4.93 -18.82 1.24
CA LYS A 83 5.74 -19.32 0.11
C LYS A 83 7.24 -19.32 0.42
N GLN A 84 7.75 -18.30 1.11
CA GLN A 84 9.18 -18.25 1.49
C GLN A 84 9.55 -19.44 2.37
N ILE A 85 8.69 -19.82 3.32
CA ILE A 85 8.90 -21.04 4.14
C ILE A 85 9.00 -22.27 3.24
N ILE A 86 8.10 -22.42 2.26
CA ILE A 86 8.12 -23.53 1.31
C ILE A 86 9.40 -23.51 0.45
N PHE A 87 9.81 -22.35 -0.05
CA PHE A 87 11.03 -22.20 -0.83
C PHE A 87 12.25 -22.62 -0.02
N ASP A 88 12.35 -22.19 1.24
CA ASP A 88 13.45 -22.57 2.11
C ASP A 88 13.48 -24.09 2.35
N LEU A 89 12.33 -24.72 2.56
CA LEU A 89 12.24 -26.17 2.75
C LEU A 89 12.72 -26.94 1.51
N ILE A 90 12.29 -26.53 0.31
CA ILE A 90 12.70 -27.16 -0.96
C ILE A 90 14.20 -26.92 -1.20
N LEU A 91 14.65 -25.67 -1.11
CA LEU A 91 16.02 -25.29 -1.46
C LEU A 91 17.06 -25.92 -0.53
N ASN A 92 16.69 -26.20 0.71
CA ASN A 92 17.55 -26.83 1.71
C ASN A 92 17.32 -28.35 1.87
N ASN A 93 16.59 -29.00 0.95
CA ASN A 93 16.33 -30.44 0.95
C ASN A 93 15.73 -30.94 2.29
N LYS A 94 14.80 -30.17 2.89
CA LYS A 94 14.18 -30.47 4.18
C LYS A 94 12.83 -31.21 4.08
N LEU A 95 12.47 -31.64 2.87
CA LEU A 95 11.18 -32.26 2.58
C LEU A 95 11.35 -33.74 2.28
N THR A 96 10.31 -34.49 2.62
CA THR A 96 10.16 -35.92 2.38
C THR A 96 8.92 -36.18 1.52
N TYR A 97 8.79 -37.41 1.03
CA TYR A 97 7.58 -37.85 0.33
C TYR A 97 6.31 -37.61 1.14
N ASP A 98 6.35 -37.90 2.45
CA ASP A 98 5.19 -37.77 3.33
C ASP A 98 4.75 -36.32 3.50
N ASP A 99 5.67 -35.36 3.44
CA ASP A 99 5.32 -33.93 3.50
C ASP A 99 4.47 -33.50 2.29
N TYR A 100 4.71 -34.11 1.11
CA TYR A 100 3.94 -33.88 -0.11
C TYR A 100 2.60 -34.64 -0.10
N SER A 101 2.59 -35.93 0.28
CA SER A 101 1.38 -36.75 0.25
C SER A 101 0.35 -36.35 1.32
N SER A 102 0.81 -35.90 2.49
CA SER A 102 -0.06 -35.48 3.60
C SER A 102 -0.59 -34.05 3.49
N ASN A 103 -0.11 -33.27 2.50
CA ASN A 103 -0.39 -31.83 2.38
C ASN A 103 -0.09 -31.05 3.67
N LYS A 104 0.97 -31.45 4.40
CA LYS A 104 1.42 -30.79 5.64
C LYS A 104 1.70 -29.30 5.45
N TYR A 105 2.20 -28.92 4.28
CA TYR A 105 2.44 -27.54 3.89
C TYR A 105 1.49 -27.16 2.74
N PRO A 106 0.45 -26.35 2.99
CA PRO A 106 -0.47 -25.92 1.94
C PRO A 106 0.28 -25.25 0.79
N ASN A 107 -0.09 -25.60 -0.46
CA ASN A 107 0.53 -25.10 -1.69
C ASN A 107 1.99 -25.54 -1.92
N LEU A 108 2.50 -26.55 -1.22
CA LEU A 108 3.85 -27.07 -1.44
C LEU A 108 4.06 -27.53 -2.88
N SER A 109 3.15 -28.35 -3.40
CA SER A 109 3.26 -28.89 -4.76
C SER A 109 2.96 -27.83 -5.85
N THR A 110 2.38 -26.69 -5.46
CA THR A 110 2.13 -25.54 -6.33
C THR A 110 3.10 -24.38 -6.07
N ALA A 111 4.25 -24.68 -5.45
CA ALA A 111 5.25 -23.68 -5.04
C ALA A 111 5.69 -22.75 -6.18
N THR A 112 5.66 -23.18 -7.44
CA THR A 112 6.07 -22.33 -8.58
C THR A 112 4.97 -22.12 -9.61
N THR A 113 3.73 -22.49 -9.29
CA THR A 113 2.58 -22.43 -10.22
C THR A 113 1.37 -21.71 -9.64
N TRP A 114 1.29 -21.56 -8.31
CA TRP A 114 0.24 -20.78 -7.66
C TRP A 114 0.75 -19.42 -7.22
N TYR A 115 0.07 -18.35 -7.59
CA TYR A 115 0.44 -16.97 -7.26
C TYR A 115 -0.78 -16.18 -6.76
N ASN A 116 -0.51 -15.03 -6.16
CA ASN A 116 -1.54 -14.11 -5.72
C ASN A 116 -1.59 -12.90 -6.67
N GLY A 117 -2.71 -12.75 -7.37
CA GLY A 117 -2.91 -11.70 -8.37
C GLY A 117 -3.02 -10.28 -7.80
N GLY A 118 -3.30 -10.10 -6.51
CA GLY A 118 -3.47 -8.76 -5.94
C GLY A 118 -4.51 -7.88 -6.62
N LEU A 119 -4.75 -6.70 -6.05
CA LEU A 119 -5.60 -5.69 -6.68
C LEU A 119 -5.18 -4.29 -6.18
N LYS A 120 -4.97 -3.37 -7.13
CA LYS A 120 -4.73 -1.95 -6.85
C LYS A 120 -5.78 -1.12 -7.59
N GLN A 121 -6.87 -0.80 -6.89
CA GLN A 121 -7.92 0.07 -7.41
C GLN A 121 -7.39 1.49 -7.55
N ARG A 122 -7.70 2.13 -8.68
CA ARG A 122 -7.19 3.47 -9.05
C ARG A 122 -8.29 4.40 -9.56
N MET A 123 -9.56 4.01 -9.44
CA MET A 123 -10.67 4.75 -10.04
C MET A 123 -10.79 6.14 -9.42
N ALA A 124 -10.68 6.26 -8.09
CA ALA A 124 -10.76 7.54 -7.40
C ALA A 124 -9.58 8.44 -7.79
N TYR A 125 -8.38 7.88 -7.84
CA TYR A 125 -7.19 8.61 -8.28
C TYR A 125 -7.32 9.09 -9.73
N ASP A 126 -7.77 8.22 -10.65
CA ASP A 126 -7.96 8.58 -12.05
C ASP A 126 -9.00 9.72 -12.20
N ASN A 127 -10.07 9.72 -11.39
CA ASN A 127 -11.02 10.83 -11.36
C ASN A 127 -10.38 12.13 -10.82
N LEU A 128 -9.56 12.03 -9.78
CA LEU A 128 -8.83 13.18 -9.23
C LEU A 128 -7.86 13.80 -10.26
N THR A 129 -7.17 12.99 -11.06
CA THR A 129 -6.25 13.50 -12.08
C THR A 129 -6.94 14.29 -13.20
N LYS A 130 -8.21 14.01 -13.50
CA LYS A 130 -8.99 14.79 -14.49
C LYS A 130 -9.21 16.23 -14.05
N GLU A 131 -9.10 16.51 -12.75
CA GLU A 131 -9.35 17.82 -12.14
C GLU A 131 -8.06 18.46 -11.58
N ILE A 132 -6.89 17.99 -12.02
CA ILE A 132 -5.57 18.35 -11.46
C ILE A 132 -5.33 19.86 -11.29
N ASN A 133 -5.77 20.67 -12.26
CA ASN A 133 -5.55 22.12 -12.25
C ASN A 133 -6.39 22.87 -11.22
N ALA A 134 -7.45 22.22 -10.73
CA ALA A 134 -8.36 22.85 -9.79
C ALA A 134 -8.07 22.40 -8.34
N ILE A 135 -7.34 21.28 -8.12
CA ILE A 135 -7.05 20.71 -6.80
C ILE A 135 -6.65 21.80 -5.78
N PRO A 136 -7.34 21.89 -4.62
CA PRO A 136 -7.03 22.89 -3.59
C PRO A 136 -5.61 22.72 -3.04
N GLU A 137 -4.97 23.84 -2.69
CA GLU A 137 -3.57 23.85 -2.21
C GLU A 137 -3.31 22.86 -1.06
N LYS A 138 -4.29 22.69 -0.15
CA LYS A 138 -4.17 21.77 0.99
C LYS A 138 -3.92 20.31 0.58
N TYR A 139 -4.33 19.90 -0.63
CA TYR A 139 -4.18 18.53 -1.12
C TYR A 139 -3.00 18.33 -2.08
N LYS A 140 -2.32 19.39 -2.53
CA LYS A 140 -1.20 19.24 -3.48
C LYS A 140 -0.05 18.37 -2.95
N PRO A 141 0.36 18.46 -1.67
CA PRO A 141 1.40 17.58 -1.14
C PRO A 141 1.04 16.10 -1.23
N VAL A 142 -0.13 15.72 -0.72
CA VAL A 142 -0.58 14.31 -0.77
C VAL A 142 -0.86 13.83 -2.18
N PHE A 143 -1.35 14.70 -3.08
CA PHE A 143 -1.53 14.36 -4.49
C PHE A 143 -0.22 13.94 -5.18
N LYS A 144 0.92 14.55 -4.80
CA LYS A 144 2.23 14.14 -5.31
C LYS A 144 2.57 12.71 -4.86
N ASP A 145 2.31 12.38 -3.59
CA ASP A 145 2.55 11.04 -3.06
C ASP A 145 1.62 9.99 -3.70
N LEU A 146 0.34 10.32 -3.87
CA LEU A 146 -0.61 9.49 -4.64
C LEU A 146 -0.12 9.27 -6.07
N SER A 147 0.40 10.31 -6.71
CA SER A 147 0.92 10.20 -8.07
C SER A 147 2.11 9.26 -8.15
N LEU A 148 3.01 9.28 -7.18
CA LEU A 148 4.11 8.32 -7.10
C LEU A 148 3.61 6.89 -6.85
N LEU A 149 2.58 6.73 -6.01
CA LEU A 149 1.95 5.44 -5.75
C LEU A 149 1.32 4.86 -7.01
N TYR A 150 0.52 5.63 -7.75
CA TYR A 150 -0.28 5.12 -8.88
C TYR A 150 0.41 5.18 -10.25
N SER A 151 1.42 6.04 -10.44
CA SER A 151 2.20 6.07 -11.69
C SER A 151 3.19 4.92 -11.81
N ASN A 152 3.70 4.45 -10.68
CA ASN A 152 4.65 3.35 -10.64
C ASN A 152 3.91 2.00 -10.81
N LYS A 153 4.29 1.26 -11.86
CA LYS A 153 3.75 -0.06 -12.19
C LYS A 153 4.65 -1.22 -11.80
N PHE A 154 5.71 -1.02 -11.03
CA PHE A 154 6.65 -2.10 -10.70
C PHE A 154 5.95 -3.26 -9.96
N ASN A 155 5.03 -2.96 -9.06
CA ASN A 155 4.26 -3.99 -8.35
C ASN A 155 3.46 -4.85 -9.35
N GLU A 156 2.68 -4.22 -10.22
CA GLU A 156 1.89 -4.86 -11.27
C GLU A 156 2.76 -5.62 -12.28
N ASN A 157 3.87 -5.04 -12.73
CA ASN A 157 4.79 -5.67 -13.67
C ASN A 157 5.39 -6.96 -13.08
N TYR A 158 5.75 -6.96 -11.79
CA TYR A 158 6.30 -8.14 -11.12
C TYR A 158 5.22 -9.19 -10.85
N ARG A 159 3.99 -8.79 -10.55
CA ARG A 159 2.85 -9.71 -10.52
C ARG A 159 2.69 -10.40 -11.87
N ASP A 160 2.62 -9.64 -12.96
CA ASP A 160 2.42 -10.19 -14.31
C ASP A 160 3.58 -11.11 -14.71
N LEU A 161 4.81 -10.76 -14.31
CA LEU A 161 5.97 -11.62 -14.49
C LEU A 161 5.83 -12.94 -13.72
N ILE A 162 5.37 -12.91 -12.47
CA ILE A 162 5.15 -14.11 -11.66
C ILE A 162 4.03 -14.98 -12.24
N GLU A 163 2.96 -14.37 -12.73
CA GLU A 163 1.89 -15.06 -13.45
C GLU A 163 2.42 -15.78 -14.69
N ASN A 164 3.17 -15.07 -15.54
CA ASN A 164 3.77 -15.65 -16.74
C ASN A 164 4.72 -16.82 -16.39
N MET A 165 5.59 -16.65 -15.39
CA MET A 165 6.45 -17.72 -14.92
C MET A 165 5.67 -18.92 -14.38
N SER A 166 4.56 -18.68 -13.68
CA SER A 166 3.69 -19.75 -13.18
C SER A 166 3.11 -20.57 -14.33
N ASN A 167 2.58 -19.88 -15.35
CA ASN A 167 2.01 -20.49 -16.55
C ASN A 167 3.08 -21.23 -17.37
N GLU A 168 4.28 -20.67 -17.50
CA GLU A 168 5.41 -21.31 -18.18
C GLU A 168 5.85 -22.58 -17.46
N ASN A 169 5.93 -22.58 -16.13
CA ASN A 169 6.27 -23.78 -15.36
C ASN A 169 5.20 -24.87 -15.52
N MET A 170 3.92 -24.50 -15.51
CA MET A 170 2.82 -25.44 -15.79
C MET A 170 2.94 -26.04 -17.19
N LYS A 171 3.15 -25.20 -18.21
CA LYS A 171 3.32 -25.64 -19.59
C LYS A 171 4.52 -26.58 -19.77
N LYS A 172 5.68 -26.21 -19.22
CA LYS A 172 6.89 -27.07 -19.27
C LYS A 172 6.64 -28.45 -18.68
N ARG A 173 5.87 -28.54 -17.60
CA ARG A 173 5.52 -29.83 -16.99
C ARG A 173 4.54 -30.62 -17.86
N ALA A 174 3.53 -29.96 -18.42
CA ALA A 174 2.58 -30.57 -19.35
C ALA A 174 3.27 -31.15 -20.59
N ASP A 175 4.27 -30.45 -21.13
CA ASP A 175 5.01 -30.87 -22.32
C ASP A 175 5.99 -32.03 -22.05
N LYS A 176 6.47 -32.18 -20.80
CA LYS A 176 7.56 -33.11 -20.45
C LYS A 176 7.10 -34.37 -19.72
N TYR A 177 6.04 -34.29 -18.91
CA TYR A 177 5.71 -35.32 -17.95
C TYR A 177 4.32 -35.92 -18.17
N GLU A 178 4.26 -37.24 -18.37
CA GLU A 178 3.00 -37.98 -18.57
C GLU A 178 2.05 -37.83 -17.36
N TRP A 179 2.62 -37.82 -16.15
CA TRP A 179 1.88 -37.66 -14.90
C TRP A 179 1.11 -36.34 -14.79
N TYR A 180 1.37 -35.34 -15.65
CA TYR A 180 0.63 -34.08 -15.67
C TYR A 180 -0.86 -34.29 -16.03
N SER A 181 -1.15 -35.34 -16.79
CA SER A 181 -2.52 -35.72 -17.19
C SER A 181 -3.19 -36.69 -16.23
N TYR A 182 -2.50 -37.10 -15.16
CA TYR A 182 -2.96 -38.17 -14.27
C TYR A 182 -4.28 -37.79 -13.58
N SER A 183 -5.27 -38.68 -13.70
CA SER A 183 -6.63 -38.47 -13.20
C SER A 183 -6.87 -38.99 -11.77
N GLY A 184 -5.87 -39.62 -11.16
CA GLY A 184 -5.93 -40.08 -9.77
C GLY A 184 -5.77 -38.94 -8.75
N SER A 185 -5.82 -39.27 -7.45
CA SER A 185 -5.65 -38.26 -6.40
C SER A 185 -4.28 -37.59 -6.52
N TYR A 186 -4.26 -36.26 -6.44
CA TYR A 186 -3.02 -35.47 -6.46
C TYR A 186 -2.03 -35.90 -5.36
N SER A 187 -2.53 -36.41 -4.23
CA SER A 187 -1.76 -36.94 -3.10
C SER A 187 -1.05 -38.28 -3.38
N GLU A 188 -1.35 -38.93 -4.50
CA GLU A 188 -0.83 -40.25 -4.88
C GLU A 188 0.14 -40.20 -6.07
N ASN A 189 0.39 -39.02 -6.61
CA ASN A 189 1.24 -38.83 -7.80
C ASN A 189 2.73 -38.96 -7.45
N LYS A 190 3.19 -40.20 -7.32
CA LYS A 190 4.58 -40.54 -6.95
C LYS A 190 5.62 -39.94 -7.88
N GLU A 191 5.35 -39.95 -9.19
CA GLU A 191 6.29 -39.43 -10.19
C GLU A 191 6.44 -37.91 -10.10
N MET A 192 5.33 -37.19 -9.86
CA MET A 192 5.38 -35.76 -9.59
C MET A 192 6.19 -35.44 -8.33
N PHE A 193 6.00 -36.21 -7.25
CA PHE A 193 6.75 -36.00 -6.01
C PHE A 193 8.23 -36.34 -6.17
N ASP A 194 8.56 -37.39 -6.91
CA ASP A 194 9.95 -37.72 -7.26
C ASP A 194 10.61 -36.57 -8.02
N TYR A 195 9.93 -36.01 -9.04
CA TYR A 195 10.39 -34.80 -9.74
C TYR A 195 10.64 -33.64 -8.77
N MET A 196 9.70 -33.36 -7.85
CA MET A 196 9.81 -32.24 -6.92
C MET A 196 10.89 -32.43 -5.83
N LEU A 197 11.17 -33.67 -5.43
CA LEU A 197 12.16 -33.99 -4.41
C LEU A 197 13.57 -34.09 -4.99
N ASN A 198 13.70 -34.64 -6.20
CA ASN A 198 14.98 -35.14 -6.70
C ASN A 198 15.49 -34.45 -7.98
N ASP A 199 14.65 -33.75 -8.75
CA ASP A 199 15.08 -33.10 -10.00
C ASP A 199 15.68 -31.70 -9.75
N TYR A 200 16.92 -31.50 -10.19
CA TYR A 200 17.61 -30.21 -10.08
C TYR A 200 16.94 -29.09 -10.88
N LEU A 201 16.23 -29.41 -11.97
CA LEU A 201 15.47 -28.43 -12.76
C LEU A 201 14.33 -27.85 -11.93
N TYR A 202 13.62 -28.66 -11.16
CA TYR A 202 12.60 -28.16 -10.24
C TYR A 202 13.21 -27.23 -9.19
N LYS A 203 14.37 -27.62 -8.63
CA LYS A 203 15.09 -26.77 -7.66
C LYS A 203 15.52 -25.42 -8.27
N ASN A 204 15.93 -25.42 -9.54
CA ASN A 204 16.23 -24.20 -10.29
C ASN A 204 14.98 -23.35 -10.55
N GLU A 205 13.85 -23.97 -10.92
CA GLU A 205 12.55 -23.28 -11.05
C GLU A 205 12.19 -22.57 -9.73
N VAL A 206 12.30 -23.27 -8.60
CA VAL A 206 12.01 -22.72 -7.27
C VAL A 206 12.95 -21.57 -6.94
N LYS A 207 14.27 -21.71 -7.16
CA LYS A 207 15.23 -20.64 -6.86
C LYS A 207 14.96 -19.39 -7.68
N HIS A 208 14.69 -19.55 -8.98
CA HIS A 208 14.39 -18.44 -9.86
C HIS A 208 13.08 -17.75 -9.47
N TYR A 209 12.02 -18.54 -9.26
CA TYR A 209 10.71 -18.04 -8.82
C TYR A 209 10.78 -17.29 -7.48
N ALA A 210 11.47 -17.86 -6.48
CA ALA A 210 11.67 -17.25 -5.17
C ALA A 210 12.40 -15.90 -5.26
N THR A 211 13.35 -15.78 -6.19
CA THR A 211 14.08 -14.53 -6.44
C THR A 211 13.15 -13.43 -6.96
N ILE A 212 12.31 -13.74 -7.95
CA ILE A 212 11.36 -12.78 -8.51
C ILE A 212 10.28 -12.40 -7.47
N VAL A 213 9.77 -13.37 -6.70
CA VAL A 213 8.86 -13.12 -5.59
C VAL A 213 9.48 -12.18 -4.55
N ASN A 214 10.76 -12.35 -4.20
CA ASN A 214 11.43 -11.48 -3.25
C ASN A 214 11.55 -10.02 -3.75
N PHE A 215 11.72 -9.80 -5.05
CA PHE A 215 11.64 -8.45 -5.61
C PHE A 215 10.22 -7.90 -5.52
N HIS A 216 9.21 -8.70 -5.87
CA HIS A 216 7.80 -8.31 -5.79
C HIS A 216 7.38 -7.90 -4.36
N ILE A 217 7.80 -8.65 -3.34
CA ILE A 217 7.56 -8.33 -1.91
C ILE A 217 8.00 -6.90 -1.58
N GLY A 218 9.15 -6.46 -2.09
CA GLY A 218 9.67 -5.11 -1.88
C GLY A 218 8.75 -4.03 -2.47
N TYR A 219 8.21 -4.26 -3.68
CA TYR A 219 7.28 -3.33 -4.31
C TYR A 219 5.92 -3.28 -3.60
N ILE A 220 5.41 -4.43 -3.14
CA ILE A 220 4.18 -4.50 -2.34
C ILE A 220 4.36 -3.71 -1.04
N LEU A 221 5.48 -3.92 -0.34
CA LEU A 221 5.78 -3.21 0.90
C LEU A 221 5.92 -1.70 0.68
N GLY A 222 6.58 -1.30 -0.41
CA GLY A 222 6.72 0.11 -0.78
C GLY A 222 5.38 0.78 -1.08
N ASP A 223 4.50 0.12 -1.85
CA ASP A 223 3.15 0.61 -2.15
C ASP A 223 2.29 0.71 -0.88
N LYS A 224 2.31 -0.32 -0.03
CA LYS A 224 1.63 -0.32 1.27
C LYS A 224 2.07 0.87 2.13
N ASN A 225 3.38 1.09 2.27
CA ASN A 225 3.92 2.16 3.11
C ASN A 225 3.51 3.55 2.60
N ARG A 226 3.52 3.76 1.28
CA ARG A 226 3.01 5.01 0.67
C ARG A 226 1.51 5.18 0.86
N ALA A 227 0.75 4.09 0.74
CA ALA A 227 -0.69 4.10 0.94
C ALA A 227 -1.05 4.47 2.38
N GLN A 228 -0.39 3.87 3.37
CA GLN A 228 -0.58 4.19 4.80
C GLN A 228 -0.24 5.64 5.11
N LYS A 229 0.88 6.15 4.56
CA LYS A 229 1.26 7.56 4.70
C LYS A 229 0.18 8.48 4.11
N SER A 230 -0.23 8.22 2.88
CA SER A 230 -1.23 9.03 2.16
C SER A 230 -2.59 8.99 2.86
N TYR A 231 -3.00 7.83 3.37
CA TYR A 231 -4.24 7.66 4.13
C TYR A 231 -4.24 8.54 5.38
N LYS A 232 -3.14 8.53 6.15
CA LYS A 232 -3.01 9.36 7.35
C LYS A 232 -3.08 10.85 7.03
N GLU A 233 -2.42 11.27 5.96
CA GLU A 233 -2.40 12.68 5.54
C GLU A 233 -3.78 13.14 5.06
N ILE A 234 -4.45 12.38 4.19
CA ILE A 234 -5.79 12.71 3.70
C ILE A 234 -6.80 12.72 4.85
N SER A 235 -6.77 11.72 5.74
CA SER A 235 -7.65 11.67 6.91
C SER A 235 -7.46 12.91 7.81
N THR A 236 -6.22 13.36 8.00
CA THR A 236 -5.93 14.58 8.75
C THR A 236 -6.50 15.83 8.05
N LEU A 237 -6.30 15.96 6.73
CA LEU A 237 -6.81 17.08 5.94
C LEU A 237 -8.34 17.15 5.89
N LEU A 238 -9.01 16.00 5.98
CA LEU A 238 -10.46 15.87 6.05
C LEU A 238 -11.02 15.89 7.48
N ASN A 239 -10.18 16.05 8.51
CA ASN A 239 -10.56 15.93 9.92
C ASN A 239 -11.31 14.63 10.26
N LYS A 240 -10.88 13.51 9.68
CA LYS A 240 -11.43 12.18 9.92
C LYS A 240 -10.62 11.41 10.96
N PRO A 241 -11.28 10.54 11.76
CA PRO A 241 -10.57 9.62 12.63
C PRO A 241 -9.68 8.71 11.78
N ILE A 242 -8.47 8.46 12.27
CA ILE A 242 -7.56 7.49 11.66
C ILE A 242 -7.88 6.13 12.27
N ASP A 243 -8.16 5.17 11.41
CA ASP A 243 -8.31 3.77 11.82
C ASP A 243 -6.92 3.15 11.96
N ASP A 244 -6.49 2.97 13.21
CA ASP A 244 -5.20 2.38 13.55
C ASP A 244 -5.09 0.92 13.08
N ASP A 245 -6.21 0.19 12.92
CA ASP A 245 -6.19 -1.18 12.41
C ASP A 245 -5.79 -1.24 10.93
N ILE A 246 -6.06 -0.17 10.17
CA ILE A 246 -5.61 -0.04 8.78
C ILE A 246 -4.11 0.32 8.74
N ILE A 247 -3.65 1.20 9.63
CA ILE A 247 -2.28 1.76 9.57
C ILE A 247 -1.25 0.85 10.23
N ASP A 248 -1.52 0.37 11.44
CA ASP A 248 -0.55 -0.35 12.27
C ASP A 248 -1.12 -1.67 12.81
N TYR A 249 -2.14 -2.22 12.12
CA TYR A 249 -2.84 -3.51 12.36
C TYR A 249 -2.52 -4.15 13.71
N ASN A 250 -3.30 -3.82 14.74
CA ASN A 250 -3.23 -4.41 16.08
C ASN A 250 -1.80 -4.47 16.68
N LEU A 251 -1.12 -3.32 16.73
CA LEU A 251 0.18 -3.15 17.39
C LEU A 251 0.20 -3.67 18.84
N ASP A 252 -0.95 -3.65 19.52
CA ASP A 252 -1.09 -4.17 20.89
C ASP A 252 -0.72 -5.66 20.99
N LEU A 253 -1.00 -6.48 19.96
CA LEU A 253 -0.55 -7.88 19.91
C LEU A 253 0.98 -8.01 19.90
N PHE A 254 1.67 -6.98 19.43
CA PHE A 254 3.12 -6.96 19.23
C PHE A 254 3.86 -6.22 20.34
N LYS A 255 3.17 -5.60 21.32
CA LYS A 255 3.81 -4.98 22.49
C LYS A 255 4.70 -5.95 23.27
N ASN A 256 4.32 -7.22 23.29
CA ASN A 256 5.12 -8.27 23.94
C ASN A 256 6.48 -8.52 23.24
N LEU A 257 6.65 -8.01 22.00
CA LEU A 257 7.94 -8.04 21.32
C LEU A 257 8.93 -6.99 21.83
N VAL A 258 8.49 -5.95 22.53
CA VAL A 258 9.41 -4.93 23.07
C VAL A 258 10.37 -5.59 24.06
N GLY A 259 11.66 -5.31 23.91
CA GLY A 259 12.74 -5.90 24.70
C GLY A 259 13.93 -6.36 23.86
N GLU A 260 14.83 -7.09 24.48
CA GLU A 260 16.03 -7.63 23.84
C GLU A 260 15.82 -9.07 23.38
N TRP A 261 16.37 -9.38 22.20
CA TRP A 261 16.23 -10.67 21.53
C TRP A 261 17.58 -11.19 21.08
N GLU A 262 17.79 -12.49 21.22
CA GLU A 262 19.02 -13.17 20.80
C GLU A 262 18.69 -14.39 19.95
N THR A 263 19.70 -14.88 19.21
CA THR A 263 19.60 -16.12 18.44
C THR A 263 20.87 -16.95 18.53
N GLU A 264 20.70 -18.27 18.63
CA GLU A 264 21.81 -19.23 18.68
C GLU A 264 22.62 -19.25 17.38
N MET A 265 22.04 -18.79 16.26
CA MET A 265 22.73 -18.74 14.95
C MET A 265 23.75 -17.59 14.85
N ALA A 266 23.66 -16.59 15.73
CA ALA A 266 24.59 -15.47 15.79
C ALA A 266 24.87 -15.08 17.25
N PRO A 267 25.66 -15.89 17.98
CA PRO A 267 25.95 -15.66 19.39
C PRO A 267 26.58 -14.27 19.62
N GLY A 268 26.07 -13.53 20.59
CA GLY A 268 26.53 -12.18 20.94
C GLY A 268 25.85 -11.04 20.19
N ILE A 269 25.04 -11.33 19.16
CA ILE A 269 24.16 -10.34 18.55
C ILE A 269 22.87 -10.22 19.37
N ILE A 270 22.62 -9.02 19.89
CA ILE A 270 21.39 -8.68 20.61
C ILE A 270 20.62 -7.67 19.77
N VAL A 271 19.36 -7.99 19.47
CA VAL A 271 18.44 -7.08 18.79
C VAL A 271 17.49 -6.46 19.81
N THR A 272 17.57 -5.14 19.98
CA THR A 272 16.63 -4.39 20.81
C THR A 272 15.43 -3.97 19.97
N VAL A 273 14.25 -4.43 20.36
CA VAL A 273 12.96 -4.06 19.76
C VAL A 273 12.26 -3.05 20.65
N TYR A 274 11.77 -1.95 20.06
CA TYR A 274 11.12 -0.86 20.79
C TYR A 274 9.99 -0.22 19.98
N GLU A 275 9.07 0.43 20.68
CA GLU A 275 7.97 1.19 20.08
C GLU A 275 8.32 2.68 20.00
N ASP A 276 8.11 3.31 18.84
CA ASP A 276 8.11 4.77 18.69
C ASP A 276 6.94 5.20 17.79
N LYS A 277 6.17 6.21 18.20
CA LYS A 277 5.02 6.77 17.46
C LYS A 277 4.06 5.69 16.92
N LYS A 278 3.72 4.69 17.75
CA LYS A 278 2.87 3.53 17.38
C LYS A 278 3.45 2.65 16.26
N ARG A 279 4.77 2.58 16.15
CA ARG A 279 5.47 1.69 15.21
C ARG A 279 6.54 0.90 15.93
N LEU A 280 6.79 -0.30 15.44
CA LEU A 280 7.79 -1.19 16.01
C LEU A 280 9.10 -1.05 15.23
N PHE A 281 10.17 -0.73 15.96
CA PHE A 281 11.53 -0.58 15.44
C PHE A 281 12.46 -1.59 16.07
N TYR A 282 13.58 -1.84 15.41
CA TYR A 282 14.66 -2.63 15.96
C TYR A 282 16.02 -2.06 15.59
N LYS A 283 17.01 -2.37 16.40
CA LYS A 283 18.43 -2.14 16.14
C LYS A 283 19.22 -3.25 16.79
N ASP A 284 20.37 -3.63 16.23
CA ASP A 284 21.26 -4.54 16.91
C ASP A 284 22.32 -3.80 17.76
N ASN A 285 23.10 -4.56 18.52
CA ASN A 285 24.16 -4.05 19.40
C ASN A 285 25.51 -3.85 18.68
N ILE A 286 25.60 -4.15 17.39
CA ILE A 286 26.83 -4.09 16.59
C ILE A 286 26.82 -2.87 15.67
N ASP A 287 25.69 -2.60 15.03
CA ASP A 287 25.48 -1.48 14.15
C ASP A 287 24.53 -0.43 14.76
N SER A 288 24.51 0.76 14.15
CA SER A 288 23.59 1.83 14.54
C SER A 288 22.39 1.92 13.59
N ILE A 289 22.14 0.88 12.79
CA ILE A 289 21.08 0.89 11.79
C ILE A 289 19.77 0.57 12.50
N VAL A 290 18.84 1.52 12.40
CA VAL A 290 17.47 1.33 12.89
C VAL A 290 16.64 0.80 11.74
N GLY A 291 16.09 -0.40 11.92
CA GLY A 291 15.09 -0.97 11.02
C GLY A 291 13.68 -0.82 11.56
N GLN A 292 12.70 -0.82 10.66
CA GLN A 292 11.28 -0.85 11.00
C GLN A 292 10.69 -2.24 10.75
N PHE A 293 9.82 -2.70 11.65
CA PHE A 293 8.90 -3.80 11.39
C PHE A 293 7.57 -3.28 10.86
N HIS A 294 7.03 -4.02 9.90
CA HIS A 294 5.71 -3.80 9.32
C HIS A 294 4.83 -4.99 9.63
N ILE A 295 3.70 -4.74 10.30
CA ILE A 295 2.75 -5.78 10.65
C ILE A 295 1.97 -6.21 9.41
N ILE A 296 1.88 -7.51 9.18
CA ILE A 296 1.19 -8.11 8.03
C ILE A 296 -0.10 -8.80 8.46
N SER A 297 -0.06 -9.51 9.58
CA SER A 297 -1.19 -10.23 10.16
C SER A 297 -0.99 -10.38 11.66
N ASN A 298 -1.96 -10.94 12.39
CA ASN A 298 -1.93 -11.10 13.85
C ASN A 298 -0.71 -11.87 14.41
N LYS A 299 0.04 -12.57 13.56
CA LYS A 299 1.21 -13.36 13.95
C LYS A 299 2.45 -13.08 13.11
N LYS A 300 2.39 -12.20 12.11
CA LYS A 300 3.49 -12.03 11.17
C LYS A 300 3.89 -10.59 10.94
N LEU A 301 5.20 -10.40 10.86
CA LEU A 301 5.87 -9.15 10.57
C LEU A 301 6.80 -9.32 9.37
N ILE A 302 7.14 -8.21 8.74
CA ILE A 302 8.24 -8.12 7.77
C ILE A 302 9.08 -6.89 8.08
N ASN A 303 10.38 -6.96 7.85
CA ASN A 303 11.25 -5.78 7.94
C ASN A 303 11.54 -5.17 6.55
N GLU A 304 12.23 -4.03 6.54
CA GLU A 304 12.63 -3.36 5.29
C GLU A 304 13.54 -4.22 4.38
N ASN A 305 14.25 -5.19 4.97
CA ASN A 305 15.07 -6.16 4.25
C ASN A 305 14.26 -7.32 3.64
N ARG A 306 12.92 -7.26 3.72
CA ARG A 306 11.98 -8.27 3.21
C ARG A 306 12.07 -9.63 3.90
N VAL A 307 12.59 -9.63 5.13
CA VAL A 307 12.65 -10.81 5.98
C VAL A 307 11.35 -10.92 6.76
N PHE A 308 10.69 -12.07 6.70
CA PHE A 308 9.48 -12.32 7.48
C PHE A 308 9.82 -12.91 8.85
N PHE A 309 8.97 -12.57 9.81
CA PHE A 309 9.01 -13.06 11.18
C PHE A 309 7.62 -13.55 11.56
N THR A 310 7.55 -14.73 12.18
CA THR A 310 6.31 -15.34 12.66
C THR A 310 6.41 -15.53 14.16
N ILE A 311 5.43 -15.01 14.89
CA ILE A 311 5.32 -15.15 16.33
C ILE A 311 4.64 -16.47 16.65
N VAL A 312 5.28 -17.25 17.52
CA VAL A 312 4.78 -18.54 18.00
C VAL A 312 4.91 -18.55 19.52
N ASN A 313 3.90 -19.10 20.20
CA ASN A 313 3.99 -19.38 21.63
C ASN A 313 4.43 -20.84 21.80
N GLU A 314 5.57 -21.05 22.44
CA GLU A 314 6.12 -22.36 22.74
C GLU A 314 6.36 -22.45 24.26
N GLN A 315 5.69 -23.39 24.95
CA GLN A 315 5.85 -23.60 26.40
C GLN A 315 5.66 -22.31 27.24
N ASP A 316 4.63 -21.52 26.91
CA ASP A 316 4.32 -20.21 27.52
C ASP A 316 5.39 -19.11 27.30
N GLU A 317 6.42 -19.36 26.50
CA GLU A 317 7.38 -18.35 26.05
C GLU A 317 7.10 -17.92 24.60
N ILE A 318 7.33 -16.64 24.31
CA ILE A 318 7.20 -16.10 22.95
C ILE A 318 8.49 -16.39 22.19
N VAL A 319 8.37 -17.11 21.09
CA VAL A 319 9.45 -17.39 20.14
C VAL A 319 9.14 -16.70 18.82
N VAL A 320 10.11 -16.00 18.26
CA VAL A 320 9.97 -15.35 16.95
C VAL A 320 10.77 -16.15 15.92
N LYS A 321 10.06 -16.75 14.96
CA LYS A 321 10.64 -17.53 13.87
C LYS A 321 10.86 -16.66 12.65
N GLN A 322 12.11 -16.54 12.22
CA GLN A 322 12.49 -15.80 11.02
C GLN A 322 12.57 -16.75 9.81
N THR A 323 12.19 -16.27 8.63
CA THR A 323 12.47 -16.95 7.36
C THR A 323 13.95 -17.34 7.25
N GLY A 324 14.25 -18.54 6.72
CA GLY A 324 15.57 -19.16 6.77
C GLY A 324 15.78 -20.10 7.97
N GLY A 325 14.83 -20.18 8.91
CA GLY A 325 14.87 -21.13 10.03
C GLY A 325 15.65 -20.64 11.26
N ILE A 326 15.83 -19.31 11.38
CA ILE A 326 16.43 -18.69 12.56
C ILE A 326 15.33 -18.49 13.62
N ASN A 327 15.58 -18.91 14.85
CA ASN A 327 14.69 -18.67 15.98
C ASN A 327 15.29 -17.61 16.89
N TRP A 328 14.46 -16.65 17.29
CA TRP A 328 14.80 -15.60 18.23
C TRP A 328 14.08 -15.84 19.55
N LYS A 329 14.83 -15.73 20.64
CA LYS A 329 14.34 -15.85 22.01
C LYS A 329 14.52 -14.52 22.72
N LYS A 330 13.62 -14.22 23.63
CA LYS A 330 13.70 -13.01 24.45
C LYS A 330 14.80 -13.19 25.49
N VAL A 331 15.67 -12.20 25.63
CA VAL A 331 16.68 -12.15 26.70
C VAL A 331 15.94 -11.97 28.02
N LYS A 332 16.27 -12.81 29.02
CA LYS A 332 15.60 -12.83 30.33
C LYS A 332 16.10 -11.73 31.26
#